data_AF-A0A9E0IIQ2-F1
#
_entry.id   AF-A0A9E0IIQ2-F1
#
_cell.length_a   1.000
_cell.length_b   1.000
_cell.length_c   1.000
_cell.angle_alpha   90.00
_cell.angle_beta   90.00
_cell.angle_gamma   90.00
#
_symmetry.space_group_name_H-M   'P 1'
#
loop_
_entity.id
_entity.type
_entity.pdbx_description
1 polymer ?
#
loop_
_entity_poly.entity_id
_entity_poly.type
_entity_poly.pdbx_seq_one_letter_code
_entity_poly.pdbx_strand_id
1 'polypeptide(L)' 'MKPFMNADFLLPDSCSRRLFHDYASAMPIIDYHCHLPPADIANNTGFKNMAHAWLGGDHY' A
#
# COMPACT_ATOMS: atom_id res chain seq x y z
N MET A 1 -16.48 -11.35 -17.24
CA MET A 1 -15.33 -10.42 -17.15
C MET A 1 -15.06 -10.16 -15.68
N LYS A 2 -13.79 -10.18 -15.25
CA LYS A 2 -13.46 -9.83 -13.85
C LYS A 2 -13.67 -8.32 -13.64
N PRO A 3 -14.17 -7.86 -12.49
CA PRO A 3 -14.22 -6.43 -12.17
C PRO A 3 -12.82 -5.82 -12.17
N PHE A 4 -12.71 -4.54 -12.56
CA PHE A 4 -11.46 -3.78 -12.43
C PHE A 4 -11.02 -3.72 -10.97
N MET A 5 -9.72 -3.90 -10.71
CA MET A 5 -9.13 -3.96 -9.35
C MET A 5 -9.85 -4.91 -8.38
N ASN A 6 -10.23 -6.11 -8.83
CA ASN A 6 -10.77 -7.14 -7.94
C ASN A 6 -9.68 -7.80 -7.06
N ALA A 7 -10.05 -8.76 -6.22
CA ALA A 7 -9.10 -9.49 -5.36
C ALA A 7 -7.99 -10.24 -6.11
N ASP A 8 -8.16 -10.52 -7.41
CA ASP A 8 -7.16 -11.16 -8.27
C ASP A 8 -6.41 -10.16 -9.15
N PHE A 9 -6.41 -8.86 -8.78
CA PHE A 9 -5.75 -7.83 -9.57
C PHE A 9 -4.26 -8.14 -9.72
N LEU A 10 -3.77 -8.17 -10.97
CA LEU A 10 -2.42 -8.58 -11.36
C LEU A 10 -2.06 -10.05 -11.05
N LEU A 11 -3.05 -10.91 -10.74
CA LEU A 11 -2.86 -12.35 -10.46
C LEU A 11 -3.55 -13.21 -11.57
N PRO A 12 -2.85 -13.49 -12.68
CA PRO A 12 -3.49 -14.05 -13.88
C PRO A 12 -3.89 -15.54 -13.78
N ASP A 13 -3.26 -16.31 -12.88
CA ASP A 13 -3.38 -17.77 -12.83
C ASP A 13 -3.60 -18.31 -11.40
N SER A 14 -3.81 -19.62 -11.25
CA SER A 14 -4.05 -20.24 -9.93
C SER A 14 -2.82 -20.26 -9.02
N CYS A 15 -1.61 -20.33 -9.59
CA CYS A 15 -0.36 -20.31 -8.84
C CYS A 15 -0.11 -18.93 -8.24
N SER A 16 -0.21 -17.86 -9.04
CA SER A 16 -0.03 -16.47 -8.57
C SER A 16 -1.05 -16.10 -7.49
N ARG A 17 -2.31 -16.52 -7.65
CA ARG A 17 -3.35 -16.33 -6.62
C ARG A 17 -3.03 -17.04 -5.31
N ARG A 18 -2.60 -18.30 -5.38
CA ARG A 18 -2.22 -19.08 -4.19
C ARG A 18 -1.02 -18.45 -3.48
N LEU A 19 0.03 -18.09 -4.22
CA LEU A 19 1.24 -17.49 -3.64
C LEU A 19 0.93 -16.15 -2.95
N PHE A 20 0.07 -15.32 -3.53
CA PHE A 20 -0.29 -14.05 -2.93
C PHE A 20 -1.24 -14.22 -1.74
N HIS A 21 -2.38 -14.87 -1.94
CA HIS A 21 -3.44 -14.94 -0.92
C HIS A 21 -3.04 -15.79 0.28
N ASP A 22 -2.41 -16.95 0.06
CA ASP A 22 -2.11 -17.89 1.16
C ASP A 22 -0.80 -17.57 1.89
N TYR A 23 0.11 -16.83 1.25
CA TYR A 23 1.45 -16.57 1.80
C TYR A 23 1.80 -15.08 1.86
N ALA A 24 1.85 -14.39 0.71
CA ALA A 24 2.41 -13.04 0.67
C ALA A 24 1.56 -11.99 1.41
N SER A 25 0.23 -12.07 1.32
CA SER A 25 -0.69 -11.03 1.82
C SER A 25 -0.65 -10.83 3.33
N ALA A 26 -0.28 -11.88 4.09
CA ALA A 26 -0.21 -11.86 5.54
C ALA A 26 1.18 -11.49 6.08
N MET A 27 2.18 -11.35 5.21
CA MET A 27 3.54 -11.01 5.63
C MET A 27 3.62 -9.55 6.08
N PRO A 28 4.43 -9.24 7.11
CA PRO A 28 4.69 -7.86 7.49
C PRO A 28 5.44 -7.12 6.39
N ILE A 29 5.29 -5.79 6.37
CA ILE A 29 6.05 -4.91 5.49
C ILE A 29 7.40 -4.59 6.15
N ILE A 30 8.49 -4.78 5.41
CA ILE A 30 9.83 -4.33 5.78
C ILE A 30 10.20 -3.18 4.86
N ASP A 31 9.89 -1.96 5.30
CA ASP A 31 10.15 -0.72 4.55
C ASP A 31 11.51 -0.13 4.95
N TYR A 32 12.59 -0.75 4.48
CA TYR A 32 13.96 -0.42 4.91
C TYR A 32 14.45 0.94 4.37
N HIS A 33 13.78 1.49 3.36
CA HIS A 33 14.14 2.75 2.75
C HIS A 33 12.87 3.51 2.31
N CYS A 34 12.56 4.57 3.04
CA CYS A 34 11.46 5.47 2.73
C CYS A 34 11.84 6.93 3.01
N HIS A 35 10.96 7.84 2.62
CA HIS A 35 11.11 9.28 2.82
C HIS A 35 10.02 9.86 3.73
N LEU A 36 9.42 9.01 4.58
CA LEU A 36 8.42 9.46 5.55
C LEU A 36 9.04 10.49 6.52
N PRO A 37 8.39 11.63 6.78
CA PRO A 37 8.91 12.62 7.72
C PRO A 37 8.99 12.04 9.15
N PRO A 38 10.18 11.95 9.78
CA PRO A 38 10.31 11.38 11.12
C PRO A 38 9.51 12.15 12.18
N ALA A 39 9.37 13.47 12.00
CA ALA A 39 8.59 14.33 12.89
C ALA A 39 7.09 13.99 12.88
N ASP A 40 6.55 13.54 11.73
CA ASP A 40 5.14 13.18 11.65
C ASP A 40 4.86 11.86 12.36
N ILE A 41 5.79 10.91 12.28
CA ILE A 41 5.73 9.66 13.03
C ILE A 41 5.83 9.95 14.54
N ALA A 42 6.83 10.74 14.95
CA ALA A 42 7.08 11.04 16.35
C ALA A 42 5.92 11.77 17.04
N ASN A 43 5.23 12.67 16.32
CA ASN A 43 4.11 13.43 16.85
C ASN A 43 2.75 12.76 16.62
N ASN A 44 2.70 11.60 15.95
CA ASN A 44 1.45 11.00 15.48
C ASN A 44 0.58 12.02 14.73
N THR A 45 1.19 12.73 13.77
CA THR A 45 0.55 13.84 13.05
C THR A 45 -0.74 13.39 12.37
N GLY A 46 -1.85 14.05 12.67
CA GLY A 46 -3.10 13.89 11.93
C GLY A 46 -3.16 14.75 10.67
N PHE A 47 -3.68 14.21 9.58
CA PHE A 47 -3.89 14.97 8.35
C PHE A 47 -5.13 15.88 8.45
N LYS A 48 -5.02 17.12 7.96
CA LYS A 48 -6.11 18.10 7.98
C LYS A 48 -7.30 17.72 7.10
N ASN A 49 -7.03 17.09 5.96
CA ASN A 49 -8.02 16.63 4.97
C ASN A 49 -7.36 15.66 3.98
N MET A 50 -8.15 15.13 3.05
CA MET A 50 -7.67 14.18 2.04
C MET A 50 -6.63 14.79 1.09
N ALA A 51 -6.80 16.04 0.65
CA ALA A 51 -5.84 16.70 -0.23
C ALA A 51 -4.46 16.86 0.44
N HIS A 52 -4.43 17.15 1.74
CA HIS A 52 -3.19 17.22 2.51
C HIS A 52 -2.47 15.86 2.56
N ALA A 53 -3.21 14.76 2.74
CA ALA A 53 -2.63 13.42 2.77
C ALA A 53 -2.17 12.92 1.39
N TRP A 54 -2.83 13.37 0.31
CA TRP A 54 -2.69 12.74 -1.01
C TRP A 54 -1.97 13.60 -2.07
N LEU A 55 -1.97 14.93 -1.91
CA LEU A 55 -1.32 15.88 -2.84
C LEU A 55 -0.09 16.57 -2.23
N GLY A 56 0.26 16.28 -0.97
CA GLY A 56 1.43 16.84 -0.30
C GLY A 56 2.77 16.26 -0.78
N GLY A 57 2.71 15.18 -1.57
CA GLY A 57 3.81 14.42 -2.18
C GLY A 57 3.18 13.30 -3.03
N ASP A 58 3.91 12.40 -3.66
CA ASP A 58 5.36 12.38 -3.94
C ASP A 58 5.69 13.04 -5.29
N HIS A 59 4.76 13.86 -5.82
CA HIS A 59 4.89 14.65 -7.06
C HIS A 59 4.87 13.84 -8.38
N TYR A 60 4.29 12.64 -8.35
CA TYR A 60 3.97 11.87 -9.57
C TYR A 60 2.89 12.53 -10.43
#